data_AF-A0AAN9D1S9-F1
#
_entry.id   AF-A0AAN9D1S9-F1
#
_cell.length_a   1.000
_cell.length_b   1.000
_cell.length_c   1.000
_cell.angle_alpha   90.00
_cell.angle_beta   90.00
_cell.angle_gamma   90.00
#
_symmetry.space_group_name_H-M   'P 1'
#
loop_
_entity.id
_entity.type
_entity.pdbx_description
1 polymer ?
#
loop_
_entity_poly.entity_id
_entity_poly.type
_entity_poly.pdbx_seq_one_letter_code
_entity_poly.pdbx_strand_id
1 'polypeptide(L)'
;MRSVNRLFSSKWRGLSSYTQGQSPEARIREYFYYIDHQGQLFLDDTKVKNFVTCFKDQRFLVFFFNRLKLNESGRYQQDFPFLSLCGRERNFVRCDDQPIVFTHLLSEAGLEDRLSYCGGGAKLTVPFQPESLFMQPVSGRLYHPGPERGGGVGLVRSALAIDLSAHFEFVTGQESSGQPTHFMWAGRRHTLTKELETHFHAQKDST
;
A
#
# COMPACT_ATOMS: atom_id res chain seq x y z
N MET A 1 -12.13 -15.10 -12.88
CA MET A 1 -11.23 -14.04 -12.39
C MET A 1 -12.08 -12.81 -12.10
N ARG A 2 -12.35 -12.52 -10.82
CA ARG A 2 -13.19 -11.38 -10.43
C ARG A 2 -12.27 -10.17 -10.19
N SER A 3 -12.49 -9.10 -10.94
CA SER A 3 -11.67 -7.90 -10.97
C SER A 3 -11.71 -7.14 -9.64
N VAL A 4 -10.54 -6.80 -9.09
CA VAL A 4 -10.34 -5.98 -7.87
C VAL A 4 -10.50 -4.49 -8.22
N ASN A 5 -11.65 -4.12 -8.80
CA ASN A 5 -11.80 -2.84 -9.50
C ASN A 5 -12.59 -1.77 -8.74
N ARG A 6 -12.83 -1.91 -7.44
CA ARG A 6 -13.80 -1.01 -6.80
C ARG A 6 -13.60 -0.80 -5.30
N LEU A 7 -12.48 -0.22 -4.87
CA LEU A 7 -12.29 0.06 -3.43
C LEU A 7 -11.70 1.41 -3.02
N PHE A 8 -11.36 2.33 -3.93
CA PHE A 8 -10.78 3.61 -3.52
C PHE A 8 -11.43 4.82 -4.22
N SER A 9 -12.71 5.05 -3.91
CA SER A 9 -13.34 6.36 -4.14
C SER A 9 -13.67 6.98 -2.78
N SER A 10 -13.03 8.11 -2.50
CA SER A 10 -13.16 8.88 -1.27
C SER A 10 -14.56 9.49 -1.15
N LYS A 11 -15.51 8.71 -0.64
CA LYS A 11 -16.74 9.20 -0.04
C LYS A 11 -17.16 8.20 1.04
N TRP A 12 -16.62 8.38 2.25
CA TRP A 12 -17.00 7.62 3.43
C TRP A 12 -18.49 7.87 3.74
N ARG A 13 -19.39 7.12 3.09
CA ARG A 13 -20.81 7.10 3.44
C ARG A 13 -20.94 6.30 4.73
N GLY A 14 -21.04 7.01 5.86
CA GLY A 14 -21.36 6.48 7.18
C GLY A 14 -20.49 5.30 7.62
N LEU A 15 -19.38 5.57 8.31
CA LEU A 15 -18.56 4.53 8.94
C LEU A 15 -19.47 3.50 9.63
N SER A 16 -19.34 2.22 9.26
CA SER A 16 -19.99 1.14 9.99
C SER A 16 -19.74 1.31 11.48
N SER A 17 -20.82 1.21 12.28
CA SER A 17 -20.68 1.20 13.74
C SER A 17 -19.88 -0.02 14.16
N TYR A 18 -18.74 0.21 14.82
CA TYR A 18 -17.91 -0.84 15.41
C TYR A 18 -17.45 -0.41 16.81
N THR A 19 -17.12 -1.39 17.65
CA THR A 19 -16.43 -1.16 18.92
C THR A 19 -15.07 -1.86 18.89
N GLN A 20 -14.01 -1.14 19.23
CA GLN A 20 -12.65 -1.69 19.22
C GLN A 20 -12.54 -2.86 20.22
N GLY A 21 -12.06 -4.02 19.75
CA GLY A 21 -11.91 -5.22 20.58
C GLY A 21 -13.22 -5.98 20.87
N GLN A 22 -14.29 -5.72 20.11
CA GLN A 22 -15.57 -6.41 20.26
C GLN A 22 -15.45 -7.93 20.05
N SER A 23 -16.40 -8.69 20.61
CA SER A 23 -16.45 -10.15 20.51
C SER A 23 -17.83 -10.63 20.05
N PRO A 24 -18.13 -10.57 18.74
CA PRO A 24 -19.46 -10.91 18.23
C PRO A 24 -19.77 -12.41 18.28
N GLU A 25 -18.75 -13.25 18.37
CA GLU A 25 -18.85 -14.71 18.44
C GLU A 25 -17.98 -15.23 19.59
N ALA A 26 -18.34 -16.39 20.13
CA ALA A 26 -17.57 -17.00 21.21
C ALA A 26 -16.10 -17.21 20.77
N ARG A 27 -15.17 -16.68 21.59
CA ARG A 27 -13.70 -16.77 21.37
C ARG A 27 -13.19 -16.03 20.13
N ILE A 28 -13.98 -15.21 19.46
CA ILE A 28 -13.53 -14.34 18.37
C ILE A 28 -13.44 -12.92 18.87
N ARG A 29 -12.32 -12.24 18.59
CA ARG A 29 -12.17 -10.80 18.81
C ARG A 29 -12.03 -10.08 17.48
N GLU A 30 -12.66 -8.93 17.35
CA GLU A 30 -12.55 -8.06 16.19
C GLU A 30 -11.85 -6.76 16.58
N TYR A 31 -10.81 -6.41 15.84
CA TYR A 31 -10.08 -5.16 15.97
C TYR A 31 -10.08 -4.44 14.63
N PHE A 32 -10.04 -3.11 14.68
CA PHE A 32 -10.08 -2.26 13.51
C PHE A 32 -8.78 -1.46 13.45
N TYR A 33 -8.17 -1.44 12.27
CA TYR A 33 -6.88 -0.81 12.03
C TYR A 33 -6.94 0.16 10.86
N TYR A 34 -6.05 1.14 10.93
CA TYR A 34 -5.79 2.11 9.88
C TYR A 34 -4.32 2.07 9.48
N ILE A 35 -4.07 2.11 8.17
CA ILE A 35 -2.72 2.29 7.59
C ILE A 35 -2.66 3.67 6.93
N ASP A 36 -1.68 4.47 7.32
CA ASP A 36 -1.45 5.78 6.70
C ASP A 36 -0.56 5.69 5.44
N HIS A 37 -0.41 6.81 4.72
CA HIS A 37 0.47 6.91 3.55
C HIS A 37 1.98 6.83 3.87
N GLN A 38 2.37 6.77 5.16
CA GLN A 38 3.75 6.51 5.59
C GLN A 38 4.01 5.02 5.84
N GLY A 39 2.97 4.17 5.72
CA GLY A 39 3.04 2.74 6.01
C GLY A 39 2.97 2.40 7.49
N GLN A 40 2.51 3.33 8.32
CA GLN A 40 2.35 3.13 9.76
C GLN A 40 0.98 2.52 10.06
N LEU A 41 0.97 1.58 11.00
CA LEU A 41 -0.22 0.87 11.44
C LEU A 41 -0.73 1.45 12.78
N PHE A 42 -2.04 1.67 12.87
CA PHE A 42 -2.72 2.23 14.05
C PHE A 42 -3.99 1.43 14.35
N LEU A 43 -4.46 1.47 15.61
CA LEU A 43 -5.87 1.18 15.85
C LEU A 43 -6.72 2.28 15.24
N ASP A 44 -7.84 1.89 14.62
CA ASP A 44 -8.62 2.82 13.82
C ASP A 44 -9.23 3.98 14.63
N ASP A 45 -9.65 3.71 15.85
CA ASP A 45 -10.24 4.65 16.81
C ASP A 45 -9.20 5.53 17.53
N THR A 46 -7.90 5.35 17.24
CA THR A 46 -6.83 6.20 17.79
C THR A 46 -7.08 7.66 17.38
N LYS A 47 -7.31 8.53 18.38
CA LYS A 47 -7.62 9.96 18.17
C LYS A 47 -6.50 10.72 17.46
N VAL A 48 -5.26 10.51 17.88
CA VAL A 48 -4.08 11.16 17.30
C VAL A 48 -3.19 10.09 16.68
N LYS A 49 -3.13 10.05 15.35
CA LYS A 49 -2.29 9.11 14.59
C LYS A 49 -0.97 9.78 14.23
N ASN A 50 0.09 9.39 14.94
CA ASN A 50 1.43 9.92 14.74
C ASN A 50 2.48 8.86 15.09
N PHE A 51 3.77 9.22 14.94
CA PHE A 51 4.86 8.28 15.23
C PHE A 51 4.81 7.72 16.67
N VAL A 52 4.29 8.42 17.67
CA VAL A 52 4.23 7.88 19.04
C VAL A 52 3.16 6.79 19.15
N THR A 53 2.01 6.95 18.50
CA THR A 53 0.84 6.07 18.63
C THR A 53 0.80 4.91 17.64
N CYS A 54 1.68 4.86 16.64
CA CYS A 54 1.77 3.73 15.71
C CYS A 54 2.39 2.49 16.36
N PHE A 55 1.99 1.32 15.86
CA PHE A 55 2.67 0.04 16.14
C PHE A 55 4.06 0.02 15.50
N LYS A 56 5.07 -0.40 16.27
CA LYS A 56 6.47 -0.42 15.84
C LYS A 56 7.17 -1.77 16.01
N ASP A 57 6.55 -2.71 16.73
CA ASP A 57 7.16 -4.01 16.95
C ASP A 57 7.26 -4.76 15.61
N GLN A 58 8.49 -4.94 15.12
CA GLN A 58 8.74 -5.51 13.81
C GLN A 58 8.18 -6.93 13.69
N ARG A 59 8.22 -7.74 14.75
CA ARG A 59 7.69 -9.12 14.72
C ARG A 59 6.18 -9.10 14.50
N PHE A 60 5.47 -8.23 15.20
CA PHE A 60 4.05 -7.99 15.02
C PHE A 60 3.74 -7.46 13.61
N LEU A 61 4.47 -6.46 13.11
CA LEU A 61 4.23 -5.92 11.76
C LEU A 61 4.45 -6.99 10.68
N VAL A 62 5.55 -7.74 10.75
CA VAL A 62 5.82 -8.87 9.85
C VAL A 62 4.69 -9.90 9.92
N PHE A 63 4.21 -10.23 11.12
CA PHE A 63 3.11 -11.16 11.31
C PHE A 63 1.79 -10.63 10.72
N PHE A 64 1.48 -9.36 10.94
CA PHE A 64 0.26 -8.70 10.50
C PHE A 64 0.19 -8.60 8.97
N PHE A 65 1.23 -8.04 8.34
CA PHE A 65 1.24 -7.77 6.90
C PHE A 65 1.38 -9.03 6.05
N ASN A 66 2.08 -10.09 6.51
CA ASN A 66 2.12 -11.36 5.79
C ASN A 66 0.76 -12.07 5.67
N ARG A 67 -0.19 -11.73 6.55
CA ARG A 67 -1.55 -12.28 6.56
C ARG A 67 -2.60 -11.32 6.04
N LEU A 68 -2.20 -10.10 5.69
CA LEU A 68 -3.10 -9.11 5.13
C LEU A 68 -3.60 -9.61 3.78
N LYS A 69 -4.92 -9.58 3.61
CA LYS A 69 -5.60 -9.96 2.38
C LYS A 69 -6.86 -9.12 2.18
N LEU A 70 -7.45 -9.19 0.99
CA LEU A 70 -8.78 -8.64 0.76
C LEU A 70 -9.81 -9.21 1.76
N ASN A 71 -10.69 -8.35 2.23
CA ASN A 71 -11.74 -8.71 3.16
C ASN A 71 -12.91 -9.35 2.42
N GLU A 72 -12.92 -10.69 2.41
CA GLU A 72 -13.99 -11.50 1.83
C GLU A 72 -14.92 -12.10 2.90
N SER A 73 -14.88 -11.58 4.14
CA SER A 73 -15.61 -12.16 5.27
C SER A 73 -17.12 -11.87 5.30
N GLY A 74 -17.61 -10.98 4.43
CA GLY A 74 -18.98 -10.46 4.47
C GLY A 74 -19.23 -9.42 5.57
N ARG A 75 -18.23 -9.10 6.40
CA ARG A 75 -18.34 -8.10 7.48
C ARG A 75 -17.46 -6.89 7.17
N TYR A 76 -18.00 -5.69 7.34
CA TYR A 76 -17.28 -4.41 7.23
C TYR A 76 -16.54 -4.18 5.90
N GLN A 77 -16.82 -4.95 4.84
CA GLN A 77 -16.03 -4.96 3.60
C GLN A 77 -15.94 -3.60 2.90
N GLN A 78 -17.00 -2.79 3.02
CA GLN A 78 -17.07 -1.48 2.41
C GLN A 78 -16.15 -0.46 3.10
N ASP A 79 -16.09 -0.49 4.44
CA ASP A 79 -15.30 0.46 5.22
C ASP A 79 -13.88 -0.06 5.52
N PHE A 80 -13.73 -1.38 5.61
CA PHE A 80 -12.49 -2.10 5.91
C PHE A 80 -12.23 -3.15 4.82
N PRO A 81 -11.69 -2.71 3.68
CA PRO A 81 -11.49 -3.57 2.51
C PRO A 81 -10.46 -4.68 2.69
N PHE A 82 -9.66 -4.65 3.75
CA PHE A 82 -8.64 -5.65 4.03
C PHE A 82 -8.84 -6.30 5.40
N LEU A 83 -8.26 -7.47 5.57
CA LEU A 83 -8.37 -8.31 6.76
C LEU A 83 -7.04 -9.02 7.01
N SER A 84 -6.54 -8.95 8.24
CA SER A 84 -5.44 -9.77 8.71
C SER A 84 -5.90 -10.70 9.84
N LEU A 85 -5.85 -12.01 9.60
CA LEU A 85 -6.29 -13.01 10.58
C LEU A 85 -5.15 -13.40 11.52
N CYS A 86 -5.38 -13.30 12.83
CA CYS A 86 -4.35 -13.50 13.85
C CYS A 86 -4.85 -14.48 14.92
N GLY A 87 -4.82 -15.78 14.61
CA GLY A 87 -5.38 -16.81 15.47
C GLY A 87 -6.89 -16.63 15.64
N ARG A 88 -7.31 -16.18 16.81
CA ARG A 88 -8.71 -15.91 17.16
C ARG A 88 -9.16 -14.48 16.88
N GLU A 89 -8.26 -13.65 16.35
CA GLU A 89 -8.52 -12.24 16.10
C GLU A 89 -8.75 -11.99 14.60
N ARG A 90 -9.82 -11.24 14.30
CA ARG A 90 -10.12 -10.71 12.97
C ARG A 90 -9.74 -9.22 12.98
N ASN A 91 -8.65 -8.88 12.29
CA ASN A 91 -8.18 -7.50 12.23
C ASN A 91 -8.62 -6.86 10.92
N PHE A 92 -9.71 -6.11 10.96
CA PHE A 92 -10.25 -5.37 9.82
C PHE A 92 -9.40 -4.14 9.58
N VAL A 93 -9.08 -3.86 8.31
CA VAL A 93 -8.10 -2.83 7.95
C VAL A 93 -8.63 -1.95 6.84
N ARG A 94 -8.51 -0.65 7.04
CA ARG A 94 -8.65 0.37 6.02
C ARG A 94 -7.35 1.16 5.88
N CYS A 95 -7.16 1.84 4.77
CA CYS A 95 -5.94 2.57 4.49
C CYS A 95 -6.24 3.94 3.88
N ASP A 96 -5.25 4.83 3.96
CA ASP A 96 -5.30 6.16 3.35
C ASP A 96 -5.28 6.10 1.81
N ASP A 97 -4.48 5.17 1.27
CA ASP A 97 -4.33 4.94 -0.17
C ASP A 97 -4.19 3.44 -0.45
N GLN A 98 -2.99 2.88 -0.23
CA GLN A 98 -2.72 1.45 -0.37
C GLN A 98 -2.40 0.81 0.98
N PRO A 99 -2.78 -0.46 1.20
CA PRO A 99 -2.41 -1.20 2.40
C PRO A 99 -0.91 -1.57 2.44
N ILE A 100 -0.25 -1.57 1.27
CA ILE A 100 1.18 -1.79 1.14
C ILE A 100 1.83 -0.44 0.84
N VAL A 101 2.73 -0.02 1.72
CA VAL A 101 3.52 1.20 1.53
C VAL A 101 5.00 0.86 1.60
N PHE A 102 5.70 1.05 0.48
CA PHE A 102 7.14 0.90 0.39
C PHE A 102 7.82 2.07 1.08
N THR A 103 8.69 1.75 2.03
CA THR A 103 9.31 2.70 2.94
C THR A 103 10.80 2.87 2.69
N HIS A 104 11.48 1.83 2.23
CA HIS A 104 12.92 1.83 2.01
C HIS A 104 13.26 0.99 0.79
N LEU A 105 14.26 1.43 0.03
CA LEU A 105 14.97 0.59 -0.93
C LEU A 105 16.19 0.00 -0.24
N LEU A 106 16.30 -1.32 -0.24
CA LEU A 106 17.40 -2.07 0.34
C LEU A 106 18.32 -2.49 -0.80
N SER A 107 19.56 -1.99 -0.76
CA SER A 107 20.61 -2.30 -1.72
C SER A 107 21.78 -2.93 -0.99
N GLU A 108 22.09 -4.17 -1.33
CA GLU A 108 23.23 -4.91 -0.77
C GLU A 108 24.14 -5.39 -1.91
N ALA A 109 25.45 -5.25 -1.73
CA ALA A 109 26.42 -5.56 -2.77
C ALA A 109 26.31 -7.03 -3.22
N GLY A 110 26.09 -7.23 -4.52
CA GLY A 110 25.96 -8.57 -5.11
C GLY A 110 24.58 -9.20 -4.94
N LEU A 111 23.60 -8.49 -4.37
CA LEU A 111 22.21 -8.92 -4.28
C LEU A 111 21.31 -8.00 -5.10
N GLU A 112 20.14 -8.51 -5.48
CA GLU A 112 19.11 -7.70 -6.14
C GLU A 112 18.53 -6.66 -5.17
N ASP A 113 18.32 -5.44 -5.66
CA ASP A 113 17.66 -4.38 -4.90
C ASP A 113 16.23 -4.77 -4.53
N ARG A 114 15.79 -4.44 -3.32
CA ARG A 114 14.47 -4.81 -2.81
C ARG A 114 13.76 -3.65 -2.14
N LEU A 115 12.46 -3.51 -2.38
CA LEU A 115 11.62 -2.56 -1.66
C LEU A 115 11.08 -3.18 -0.38
N SER A 116 11.42 -2.59 0.77
CA SER A 116 10.88 -2.94 2.08
C SER A 116 9.62 -2.13 2.39
N TYR A 117 8.61 -2.76 2.97
CA TYR A 117 7.32 -2.11 3.26
C TYR A 117 6.88 -2.22 4.72
N CYS A 118 6.03 -1.25 5.11
CA CYS A 118 5.28 -1.20 6.37
C CYS A 118 6.06 -1.59 7.65
N GLY A 119 7.31 -1.11 7.76
CA GLY A 119 8.17 -1.33 8.94
C GLY A 119 8.70 -2.76 9.12
N GLY A 120 8.53 -3.66 8.14
CA GLY A 120 9.00 -5.05 8.24
C GLY A 120 10.47 -5.28 7.95
N GLY A 121 11.19 -4.29 7.40
CA GLY A 121 12.59 -4.41 7.00
C GLY A 121 12.80 -5.54 5.99
N ALA A 122 13.95 -6.21 6.04
CA ALA A 122 14.30 -7.30 5.12
C ALA A 122 13.27 -8.47 5.09
N LYS A 123 12.42 -8.61 6.12
CA LYS A 123 11.41 -9.67 6.21
C LYS A 123 10.12 -9.38 5.44
N LEU A 124 9.87 -8.12 5.07
CA LEU A 124 8.74 -7.70 4.25
C LEU A 124 9.28 -6.95 3.05
N THR A 125 9.71 -7.69 2.02
CA THR A 125 10.31 -7.12 0.82
C THR A 125 9.74 -7.70 -0.46
N VAL A 126 9.77 -6.90 -1.52
CA VAL A 126 9.55 -7.35 -2.90
C VAL A 126 10.78 -6.99 -3.74
N PRO A 127 11.09 -7.73 -4.82
CA PRO A 127 12.12 -7.29 -5.77
C PRO A 127 11.79 -5.91 -6.33
N PHE A 128 12.79 -5.04 -6.43
CA PHE A 128 12.63 -3.75 -7.07
C PHE A 128 12.63 -3.92 -8.60
N GLN A 129 11.57 -3.44 -9.24
CA GLN A 129 11.36 -3.48 -10.69
C GLN A 129 11.31 -2.04 -11.21
N PRO A 130 12.45 -1.47 -11.64
CA PRO A 130 12.53 -0.05 -12.01
C PRO A 130 11.57 0.33 -13.14
N GLU A 131 11.41 -0.55 -14.13
CA GLU A 131 10.49 -0.38 -15.27
C GLU A 131 9.00 -0.36 -14.88
N SER A 132 8.64 -0.96 -13.74
CA SER A 132 7.25 -1.04 -13.27
C SER A 132 6.84 0.12 -12.36
N LEU A 133 7.74 1.08 -12.10
CA LEU A 133 7.40 2.29 -11.37
C LEU A 133 6.33 3.09 -12.13
N PHE A 134 5.29 3.51 -11.41
CA PHE A 134 4.17 4.25 -11.98
C PHE A 134 3.89 5.52 -11.19
N MET A 135 4.08 6.67 -11.84
CA MET A 135 3.70 7.98 -11.30
C MET A 135 2.27 8.30 -11.73
N GLN A 136 1.36 8.37 -10.76
CA GLN A 136 -0.04 8.67 -11.02
C GLN A 136 -0.17 10.15 -11.45
N PRO A 137 -0.75 10.45 -12.63
CA PRO A 137 -0.62 11.76 -13.24
C PRO A 137 -1.39 12.90 -12.55
N VAL A 138 -2.37 12.59 -11.69
CA VAL A 138 -3.21 13.60 -11.02
C VAL A 138 -2.65 13.99 -9.65
N SER A 139 -2.20 13.00 -8.87
CA SER A 139 -1.71 13.17 -7.50
C SER A 139 -0.19 13.26 -7.42
N GLY A 140 0.53 12.85 -8.48
CA GLY A 140 1.98 12.71 -8.47
C GLY A 140 2.50 11.59 -7.56
N ARG A 141 1.61 10.79 -6.95
CA ARG A 141 2.01 9.67 -6.09
C ARG A 141 2.69 8.59 -6.93
N LEU A 142 3.73 7.99 -6.35
CA LEU A 142 4.52 6.94 -6.98
C LEU A 142 4.07 5.58 -6.46
N TYR A 143 3.91 4.61 -7.36
CA TYR A 143 3.48 3.26 -7.05
C TYR A 143 4.43 2.23 -7.67
N HIS A 144 4.43 1.03 -7.11
CA HIS A 144 5.21 -0.11 -7.56
C HIS A 144 4.40 -1.40 -7.37
N PRO A 145 4.61 -2.46 -8.17
CA PRO A 145 3.99 -3.76 -7.94
C PRO A 145 4.23 -4.27 -6.52
N GLY A 146 3.18 -4.79 -5.89
CA GLY A 146 3.20 -5.25 -4.51
C GLY A 146 2.73 -6.70 -4.37
N PRO A 147 2.70 -7.23 -3.13
CA PRO A 147 2.12 -8.54 -2.88
C PRO A 147 0.66 -8.60 -3.35
N GLU A 148 0.31 -9.61 -4.15
CA GLU A 148 -1.06 -9.85 -4.66
C GLU A 148 -2.12 -9.86 -3.56
N ARG A 149 -1.79 -10.45 -2.41
CA ARG A 149 -2.71 -10.50 -1.25
C ARG A 149 -3.06 -9.09 -0.76
N GLY A 150 -2.13 -8.15 -0.85
CA GLY A 150 -2.33 -6.74 -0.49
C GLY A 150 -2.98 -5.90 -1.61
N GLY A 151 -3.47 -6.51 -2.70
CA GLY A 151 -4.07 -5.80 -3.83
C GLY A 151 -3.15 -5.64 -5.04
N GLY A 152 -1.93 -6.20 -5.01
CA GLY A 152 -1.03 -6.26 -6.16
C GLY A 152 -0.27 -4.96 -6.46
N VAL A 153 -0.58 -3.86 -5.79
CA VAL A 153 0.11 -2.57 -5.90
C VAL A 153 0.45 -2.03 -4.51
N GLY A 154 1.55 -1.29 -4.41
CA GLY A 154 1.91 -0.55 -3.21
C GLY A 154 2.27 0.90 -3.50
N LEU A 155 1.95 1.78 -2.55
CA LEU A 155 2.37 3.18 -2.57
C LEU A 155 3.85 3.27 -2.20
N VAL A 156 4.63 4.08 -2.91
CA VAL A 156 5.96 4.49 -2.48
C VAL A 156 5.82 5.73 -1.61
N ARG A 157 6.25 5.67 -0.35
CA ARG A 157 6.12 6.82 0.56
C ARG A 157 6.88 8.03 0.03
N SER A 158 6.44 9.24 0.38
CA SER A 158 6.97 10.49 -0.17
C SER A 158 8.49 10.63 -0.05
N ALA A 159 9.08 10.28 1.09
CA ALA A 159 10.54 10.36 1.26
C ALA A 159 11.28 9.49 0.24
N LEU A 160 10.87 8.23 0.07
CA LEU A 160 11.47 7.33 -0.90
C LEU A 160 11.17 7.76 -2.35
N ALA A 161 9.98 8.30 -2.61
CA ALA A 161 9.64 8.81 -3.93
C ALA A 161 10.51 10.02 -4.33
N ILE A 162 10.87 10.89 -3.38
CA ILE A 162 11.81 12.00 -3.59
C ILE A 162 13.21 11.46 -3.87
N ASP A 163 13.68 10.47 -3.12
CA ASP A 163 14.99 9.86 -3.37
C ASP A 163 15.06 9.26 -4.79
N LEU A 164 13.98 8.64 -5.24
CA LEU A 164 13.87 8.09 -6.59
C LEU A 164 13.62 9.15 -7.66
N SER A 165 13.19 10.38 -7.31
CA SER A 165 12.74 11.36 -8.29
C SER A 165 13.84 11.79 -9.26
N ALA A 166 15.09 11.84 -8.77
CA ALA A 166 16.27 12.21 -9.56
C ALA A 166 16.60 11.24 -10.69
N HIS A 167 16.03 10.03 -10.65
CA HIS A 167 16.29 8.97 -11.62
C HIS A 167 15.27 8.93 -12.77
N PHE A 168 14.19 9.71 -12.69
CA PHE A 168 13.18 9.76 -13.75
C PHE A 168 13.59 10.68 -14.89
N GLU A 169 13.37 10.21 -16.13
CA GLU A 169 13.55 11.00 -17.34
C GLU A 169 12.21 11.34 -17.99
N PHE A 170 12.08 12.61 -18.36
CA PHE A 170 10.93 13.16 -19.07
C PHE A 170 11.35 13.47 -20.50
N VAL A 171 10.55 13.09 -21.49
CA VAL A 171 10.85 13.42 -22.89
C VAL A 171 10.59 14.90 -23.12
N THR A 172 11.60 15.60 -23.66
CA THR A 172 11.51 17.01 -24.06
C THR A 172 10.32 17.21 -25.00
N GLY A 173 9.40 18.10 -24.65
CA GLY A 173 8.18 18.37 -25.43
C GLY A 173 6.93 17.58 -25.01
N GLN A 174 7.04 16.61 -24.09
CA GLN A 174 5.91 15.97 -23.40
C GLN A 174 5.79 16.39 -21.93
N GLU A 175 6.48 17.46 -21.53
CA GLU A 175 6.44 18.03 -20.17
C GLU A 175 5.02 18.37 -19.70
N SER A 176 4.13 18.72 -20.64
CA SER A 176 2.72 18.98 -20.41
C SER A 176 1.91 17.77 -19.93
N SER A 177 2.38 16.53 -20.19
CA SER A 177 1.78 15.31 -19.62
C SER A 177 2.18 15.08 -18.16
N GLY A 178 3.28 15.70 -17.71
CA GLY A 178 3.83 15.53 -16.36
C GLY A 178 4.32 14.11 -16.05
N GLN A 179 4.38 13.20 -17.02
CA GLN A 179 4.72 11.80 -16.78
C GLN A 179 6.14 11.44 -17.23
N PRO A 180 6.90 10.71 -16.41
CA PRO A 180 8.18 10.17 -16.84
C PRO A 180 7.99 9.04 -17.84
N THR A 181 9.01 8.83 -18.65
CA THR A 181 9.01 7.78 -19.70
C THR A 181 10.07 6.72 -19.45
N HIS A 182 11.17 7.11 -18.80
CA HIS A 182 12.26 6.21 -18.48
C HIS A 182 12.72 6.44 -17.03
N PHE A 183 13.44 5.46 -16.51
CA PHE A 183 14.03 5.48 -15.19
C PHE A 183 15.47 4.95 -15.25
N MET A 184 16.41 5.74 -14.74
CA MET A 184 17.84 5.43 -14.73
C MET A 184 18.22 4.75 -13.43
N TRP A 185 18.53 3.45 -13.48
CA TRP A 185 18.86 2.68 -12.29
C TRP A 185 20.06 1.76 -12.53
N ALA A 186 20.98 1.69 -11.57
CA ALA A 186 22.18 0.84 -11.64
C ALA A 186 22.96 0.94 -12.98
N GLY A 187 23.05 2.16 -13.53
CA GLY A 187 23.73 2.42 -14.81
C GLY A 187 22.97 1.97 -16.06
N ARG A 188 21.71 1.51 -15.92
CA ARG A 188 20.84 1.09 -17.01
C ARG A 188 19.64 2.01 -17.15
N ARG A 189 19.17 2.14 -18.38
CA ARG A 189 17.99 2.93 -18.74
C ARG A 189 16.80 1.99 -18.92
N HIS A 190 15.79 2.13 -18.06
CA HIS A 190 14.57 1.32 -18.08
C HIS A 190 13.44 2.12 -18.70
N THR A 191 12.74 1.56 -19.69
CA THR A 191 11.50 2.16 -20.22
C THR A 191 10.35 1.81 -19.28
N LEU A 192 9.59 2.81 -18.83
CA LEU A 192 8.48 2.60 -17.90
C LEU A 192 7.29 1.93 -18.62
N THR A 193 6.80 0.82 -18.06
CA THR A 193 5.76 0.00 -18.71
C THR A 193 4.36 0.59 -18.59
N LYS A 194 4.12 1.41 -17.57
CA LYS A 194 2.80 1.95 -17.20
C LYS A 194 1.72 0.89 -16.94
N GLU A 195 2.10 -0.36 -16.68
CA GLU A 195 1.17 -1.48 -16.47
C GLU A 195 0.15 -1.26 -15.34
N LEU A 196 0.57 -0.54 -14.29
CA LEU A 196 -0.27 -0.20 -13.14
C LEU A 196 -1.36 0.84 -13.45
N GLU A 197 -1.33 1.51 -14.61
CA GLU A 197 -2.35 2.51 -14.97
C GLU A 197 -3.77 1.91 -14.98
N THR A 198 -3.89 0.66 -15.41
CA THR A 198 -5.15 -0.11 -15.43
C THR A 198 -5.78 -0.25 -14.04
N HIS A 199 -4.97 -0.31 -12.98
CA HIS A 199 -5.42 -0.42 -11.60
C HIS A 199 -6.17 0.85 -11.13
N PHE A 200 -5.82 2.01 -11.71
CA PHE A 200 -6.40 3.31 -11.35
C PHE A 200 -7.52 3.78 -12.29
N HIS A 201 -7.52 3.37 -13.57
CA HIS A 201 -8.65 3.66 -14.48
C HIS A 201 -9.93 2.93 -14.07
N ALA A 202 -9.80 1.71 -13.56
CA ALA A 202 -10.91 0.93 -13.03
C ALA A 202 -11.72 1.65 -11.91
N GLN A 203 -11.12 2.64 -11.26
CA GLN A 203 -11.76 3.38 -10.16
C GLN A 203 -12.61 4.57 -10.63
N LYS A 204 -12.44 5.06 -11.88
CA LYS A 204 -13.17 6.23 -12.40
C LYS A 204 -14.59 5.90 -12.90
N ASP A 205 -14.82 4.72 -13.47
CA ASP A 205 -16.11 4.32 -14.07
C ASP A 205 -17.19 3.90 -13.06
N SER A 206 -17.01 4.21 -11.77
CA SER A 206 -17.98 3.91 -10.71
C SER A 206 -18.36 5.12 -9.86
N THR A 207 -18.13 6.33 -10.38
CA THR A 207 -18.61 7.60 -9.80
C THR A 207 -19.92 8.02 -10.42
#